data_AF-A0A8J2BKI8-F1
#
_entry.id   AF-A0A8J2BKI8-F1
#
_cell.length_a   1.000
_cell.length_b   1.000
_cell.length_c   1.000
_cell.angle_alpha   90.00
_cell.angle_beta   90.00
_cell.angle_gamma   90.00
#
_symmetry.space_group_name_H-M   'P 1'
#
loop_
_entity.id
_entity.type
_entity.pdbx_description
1 polymer ?
#
loop_
_entity_poly.entity_id
_entity_poly.type
_entity_poly.pdbx_seq_one_letter_code
_entity_poly.pdbx_strand_id
1 'polypeptide(L)'
;MGEADCRSSCRGNTPPAASGPPLKKMCRGSPESVVDGAAAVGEIETELYDLHPLIELAHKFGKEVMDKNDGSHDFQHALRVWRIARSLWRKKMNIAGKSGDEGKNSLDRTNAKNGDNKAKDASSTSLEDDRLALEISALLHDIDDSKYASSEKEKHIERFWEEAERNKEILDTIMEQNPPTSLTTINERTQFIIDNLSYHTELKYNQDFPAGTYEAEILAKEPMLAYAQDADRLDAIGAIGVARTFCFGGSRSRALYSEESLRLTETFVPDSKMYNHENVHTQSLQQQNSSTSENTNKNLTDTLAHFYEKLLMLKDRIKTTEGKAMAQQRHQFMETFIAQLKGEVRGEL
;
A
#
# COMPACT_ATOMS: atom_id res chain seq x y z
N MET A 1 -60.30 53.28 46.42
CA MET A 1 -59.61 52.06 45.97
C MET A 1 -58.13 52.26 46.32
N GLY A 2 -57.73 52.27 47.59
CA GLY A 2 -57.28 51.10 48.37
C GLY A 2 -55.89 50.64 47.89
N GLU A 3 -54.79 51.25 48.37
CA GLU A 3 -53.80 50.69 49.35
C GLU A 3 -53.11 49.39 48.88
N ALA A 4 -51.84 49.05 49.10
CA ALA A 4 -50.63 49.65 49.67
C ALA A 4 -49.48 48.64 49.43
N ASP A 5 -48.24 49.06 49.73
CA ASP A 5 -47.00 48.29 49.86
C ASP A 5 -47.11 46.85 50.41
N CYS A 6 -46.16 45.98 50.04
CA CYS A 6 -45.48 45.13 51.03
C CYS A 6 -44.14 44.54 50.56
N ARG A 7 -43.08 44.98 51.24
CA ARG A 7 -41.81 44.25 51.42
C ARG A 7 -41.98 43.12 52.45
N SER A 8 -41.08 42.14 52.36
CA SER A 8 -40.42 41.39 53.46
C SER A 8 -40.70 39.89 53.61
N SER A 9 -39.61 39.12 53.45
CA SER A 9 -39.09 38.05 54.32
C SER A 9 -40.05 37.01 54.89
N CYS A 10 -39.87 35.74 54.51
CA CYS A 10 -39.97 34.61 55.43
C CYS A 10 -39.01 33.47 55.02
N ARG A 11 -38.45 32.84 56.06
CA ARG A 11 -37.34 31.88 56.06
C ARG A 11 -37.78 30.46 55.69
N GLY A 12 -36.82 29.70 55.16
CA GLY A 12 -36.51 28.30 55.52
C GLY A 12 -37.61 27.23 55.44
N ASN A 13 -37.42 26.24 54.57
CA ASN A 13 -37.26 24.84 54.96
C ASN A 13 -37.01 23.94 53.73
N THR A 14 -35.99 23.10 53.83
CA THR A 14 -35.68 21.99 52.93
C THR A 14 -36.63 20.80 53.16
N PRO A 15 -36.98 20.03 52.12
CA PRO A 15 -37.38 18.64 52.25
C PRO A 15 -36.50 17.68 51.39
N PRO A 16 -36.61 16.35 51.59
CA PRO A 16 -35.47 15.49 51.85
C PRO A 16 -34.90 14.77 50.62
N ALA A 17 -33.65 14.32 50.80
CA ALA A 17 -32.95 13.37 49.94
C ALA A 17 -33.68 12.02 49.90
N ALA A 18 -34.05 11.58 48.69
CA ALA A 18 -34.48 10.20 48.43
C ALA A 18 -33.35 9.46 47.69
N SER A 19 -32.87 8.41 48.35
CA SER A 19 -31.86 7.46 47.91
C SER A 19 -32.33 6.62 46.71
N GLY A 20 -31.64 6.74 45.58
CA GLY A 20 -31.68 5.77 44.47
C GLY A 20 -30.56 4.71 44.59
N PRO A 21 -30.73 3.50 44.01
CA PRO A 21 -29.82 2.38 44.19
C PRO A 21 -28.45 2.62 43.51
N PRO A 22 -27.37 1.95 43.95
CA PRO A 22 -26.03 2.23 43.47
C PRO A 22 -25.88 1.80 42.01
N LEU A 23 -25.51 2.75 41.15
CA LEU A 23 -25.04 2.48 39.80
C LEU A 23 -23.81 1.56 39.89
N LYS A 24 -23.94 0.35 39.32
CA LYS A 24 -22.81 -0.53 39.05
C LYS A 24 -21.73 0.27 38.32
N LYS A 25 -20.51 0.27 38.87
CA LYS A 25 -19.30 0.73 38.17
C LYS A 25 -19.19 -0.03 36.84
N MET A 26 -19.62 0.58 35.75
CA MET A 26 -19.13 0.23 34.42
C MET A 26 -17.72 0.80 34.34
N CYS A 27 -16.76 -0.12 34.20
CA CYS A 27 -15.36 0.17 34.02
C CYS A 27 -15.19 1.23 32.93
N ARG A 28 -14.52 2.33 33.27
CA ARG A 28 -13.97 3.24 32.26
C ARG A 28 -12.96 2.44 31.46
N GLY A 29 -13.30 2.07 30.23
CA GLY A 29 -12.30 1.71 29.24
C GLY A 29 -11.44 2.94 29.03
N SER A 30 -10.16 2.83 29.38
CA SER A 30 -9.14 3.82 29.06
C SER A 30 -9.14 4.04 27.54
N PRO A 31 -8.95 5.27 27.04
CA PRO A 31 -8.62 5.45 25.64
C PRO A 31 -7.24 4.82 25.42
N GLU A 32 -7.20 3.69 24.70
CA GLU A 32 -5.97 3.11 24.21
C GLU A 32 -5.29 4.10 23.26
N SER A 33 -4.07 4.47 23.63
CA SER A 33 -2.99 5.04 22.83
C SER A 33 -3.37 5.90 21.63
N VAL A 34 -3.40 7.22 21.86
CA VAL A 34 -2.93 8.15 20.83
C VAL A 34 -1.45 7.80 20.59
N VAL A 35 -1.17 7.21 19.43
CA VAL A 35 0.21 6.89 19.03
C VAL A 35 1.01 8.18 18.95
N ASP A 36 2.16 8.19 19.62
CA ASP A 36 3.06 9.32 19.74
C ASP A 36 3.73 9.58 18.38
N GLY A 37 3.11 10.44 17.56
CA GLY A 37 3.49 10.66 16.16
C GLY A 37 4.91 11.23 15.97
N ALA A 38 5.51 11.82 17.01
CA ALA A 38 6.86 12.37 16.95
C ALA A 38 7.95 11.28 16.97
N ALA A 39 7.73 10.17 17.66
CA ALA A 39 8.68 9.05 17.70
C ALA A 39 8.74 8.31 16.35
N ALA A 40 7.59 8.12 15.70
CA ALA A 40 7.48 7.46 14.40
C ALA A 40 8.17 8.26 13.27
N VAL A 41 8.11 9.59 13.30
CA VAL A 41 8.78 10.44 12.28
C VAL A 41 10.30 10.41 12.44
N GLY A 42 10.80 10.39 13.69
CA GLY A 42 12.22 10.21 13.97
C GLY A 42 12.74 8.82 13.57
N GLU A 43 11.94 7.77 13.79
CA GLU A 43 12.25 6.41 13.35
C GLU A 43 12.32 6.29 11.80
N ILE A 44 11.46 7.02 11.09
CA ILE A 44 11.42 7.06 9.62
C ILE A 44 12.72 7.63 9.02
N GLU A 45 13.31 8.68 9.60
CA GLU A 45 14.60 9.21 9.14
C GLU A 45 15.77 8.30 9.53
N THR A 46 15.72 7.63 10.69
CA THR A 46 16.77 6.68 11.10
C THR A 46 16.85 5.42 10.22
N GLU A 47 15.74 4.97 9.60
CA GLU A 47 15.76 3.81 8.69
C GLU A 47 16.56 4.04 7.38
N LEU A 48 16.88 5.30 7.06
CA LEU A 48 17.69 5.66 5.90
C LEU A 48 19.21 5.61 6.15
N TYR A 49 19.68 5.62 7.40
CA TYR A 49 21.11 5.74 7.72
C TYR A 49 21.91 4.41 7.64
N ASP A 50 21.22 3.26 7.58
CA ASP A 50 21.82 1.92 7.43
C ASP A 50 21.50 1.30 6.04
N LEU A 51 21.40 2.14 5.01
CA LEU A 51 21.09 1.68 3.66
C LEU A 51 22.35 1.21 2.92
N HIS A 52 22.15 0.24 2.03
CA HIS A 52 23.20 -0.10 1.07
C HIS A 52 23.46 1.12 0.18
N PRO A 53 24.71 1.48 -0.15
CA PRO A 53 25.03 2.67 -0.95
C PRO A 53 24.25 2.75 -2.28
N LEU A 54 23.98 1.61 -2.91
CA LEU A 54 23.14 1.53 -4.11
C LEU A 54 21.66 1.93 -3.87
N ILE A 55 21.09 1.56 -2.71
CA ILE A 55 19.72 1.98 -2.34
C ILE A 55 19.70 3.46 -2.00
N GLU A 56 20.73 3.97 -1.32
CA GLU A 56 20.84 5.41 -1.06
C GLU A 56 20.90 6.22 -2.36
N LEU A 57 21.67 5.75 -3.34
CA LEU A 57 21.73 6.37 -4.66
C LEU A 57 20.35 6.34 -5.32
N ALA A 58 19.67 5.19 -5.33
CA ALA A 58 18.33 5.07 -5.92
C ALA A 58 17.32 6.03 -5.28
N HIS A 59 17.36 6.18 -3.95
CA HIS A 59 16.52 7.10 -3.22
C HIS A 59 16.81 8.56 -3.59
N LYS A 60 18.09 8.98 -3.58
CA LYS A 60 18.49 10.35 -3.97
C LYS A 60 18.09 10.65 -5.41
N PHE A 61 18.40 9.73 -6.32
CA PHE A 61 18.11 9.86 -7.74
C PHE A 61 16.60 9.94 -8.02
N GLY A 62 15.81 9.01 -7.46
CA GLY A 62 14.36 9.01 -7.60
C GLY A 62 13.74 10.32 -7.08
N LYS A 63 14.22 10.80 -5.92
CA LYS A 63 13.79 12.09 -5.38
C LYS A 63 14.09 13.24 -6.34
N GLU A 64 15.31 13.34 -6.83
CA GLU A 64 15.73 14.43 -7.73
C GLU A 64 14.92 14.48 -9.03
N VAL A 65 14.58 13.31 -9.60
CA VAL A 65 13.80 13.23 -10.84
C VAL A 65 12.31 13.49 -10.58
N MET A 66 11.75 12.93 -9.51
CA MET A 66 10.30 12.95 -9.25
C MET A 66 9.82 14.16 -8.43
N ASP A 67 10.70 14.98 -7.81
CA ASP A 67 10.30 16.16 -7.00
C ASP A 67 9.53 17.22 -7.80
N LYS A 68 9.56 17.14 -9.13
CA LYS A 68 8.84 18.05 -10.04
C LYS A 68 7.39 17.63 -10.34
N ASN A 69 6.97 16.44 -9.90
CA ASN A 69 5.67 15.85 -10.21
C ASN A 69 4.58 16.20 -9.18
N ASP A 70 3.30 16.04 -9.56
CA ASP A 70 2.16 16.38 -8.69
C ASP A 70 1.99 15.41 -7.50
N GLY A 71 1.22 15.83 -6.47
CA GLY A 71 1.05 15.08 -5.21
C GLY A 71 0.27 13.76 -5.31
N SER A 72 -0.18 13.33 -6.49
CA SER A 72 -0.85 12.02 -6.66
C SER A 72 0.12 10.91 -7.08
N HIS A 73 1.28 11.29 -7.62
CA HIS A 73 2.33 10.44 -8.19
C HIS A 73 3.72 11.02 -7.89
N ASP A 74 3.88 11.55 -6.68
CA ASP A 74 5.11 12.13 -6.19
C ASP A 74 6.09 11.05 -5.73
N PHE A 75 7.34 11.45 -5.47
CA PHE A 75 8.33 10.58 -4.85
C PHE A 75 7.83 9.92 -3.55
N GLN A 76 6.83 10.51 -2.87
CA GLN A 76 6.24 9.92 -1.67
C GLN A 76 5.46 8.64 -1.96
N HIS A 77 4.85 8.48 -3.14
CA HIS A 77 4.27 7.20 -3.55
C HIS A 77 5.35 6.13 -3.67
N ALA A 78 6.41 6.36 -4.45
CA ALA A 78 7.52 5.42 -4.59
C ALA A 78 8.16 5.09 -3.24
N LEU A 79 8.31 6.08 -2.36
CA LEU A 79 8.85 5.89 -1.01
C LEU A 79 7.96 5.01 -0.13
N ARG A 80 6.63 5.18 -0.19
CA ARG A 80 5.69 4.30 0.54
C ARG A 80 5.71 2.88 -0.01
N VAL A 81 5.74 2.71 -1.34
CA VAL A 81 5.86 1.41 -1.99
C VAL A 81 7.15 0.71 -1.56
N TRP A 82 8.28 1.41 -1.57
CA TRP A 82 9.57 0.91 -1.06
C TRP A 82 9.49 0.46 0.41
N ARG A 83 8.89 1.27 1.30
CA ARG A 83 8.71 0.88 2.72
C ARG A 83 7.84 -0.37 2.87
N ILE A 84 6.78 -0.48 2.07
CA ILE A 84 5.92 -1.68 2.08
C ILE A 84 6.72 -2.88 1.58
N ALA A 85 7.42 -2.78 0.46
CA ALA A 85 8.26 -3.85 -0.09
C ALA A 85 9.31 -4.34 0.92
N ARG A 86 10.00 -3.41 1.58
CA ARG A 86 10.98 -3.72 2.65
C ARG A 86 10.32 -4.41 3.85
N SER A 87 9.12 -3.99 4.23
CA SER A 87 8.33 -4.65 5.29
C SER A 87 7.95 -6.08 4.93
N LEU A 88 7.48 -6.32 3.70
CA LEU A 88 7.15 -7.65 3.20
C LEU A 88 8.38 -8.56 3.18
N TRP A 89 9.52 -8.04 2.70
CA TRP A 89 10.80 -8.74 2.70
C TRP A 89 11.24 -9.14 4.11
N ARG A 90 11.24 -8.21 5.07
CA ARG A 90 11.59 -8.51 6.48
C ARG A 90 10.70 -9.60 7.08
N LYS A 91 9.39 -9.58 6.78
CA LYS A 91 8.46 -10.62 7.25
C LYS A 91 8.74 -11.99 6.63
N LYS A 92 9.02 -12.06 5.32
CA LYS A 92 9.44 -13.28 4.62
C LYS A 92 10.67 -13.89 5.30
N MET A 93 11.70 -13.08 5.59
CA MET A 93 12.93 -13.54 6.24
C MET A 93 12.69 -14.03 7.67
N ASN A 94 11.84 -13.36 8.44
CA ASN A 94 11.49 -13.78 9.80
C ASN A 94 10.72 -15.11 9.84
N ILE A 95 9.86 -15.37 8.85
CA ILE A 95 9.14 -16.66 8.75
C ILE A 95 10.12 -17.79 8.41
N ALA A 96 11.03 -17.56 7.46
CA ALA A 96 12.07 -18.52 7.11
C ALA A 96 12.95 -18.90 8.32
N GLY A 97 13.30 -17.92 9.16
CA GLY A 97 14.07 -18.13 10.39
C GLY A 97 13.35 -19.00 11.44
N LYS A 98 12.01 -18.89 11.55
CA LYS A 98 11.22 -19.69 12.51
C LYS A 98 11.01 -21.13 12.05
N SER A 99 10.85 -21.37 10.75
CA SER A 99 10.72 -22.73 10.20
C SER A 99 11.98 -23.60 10.33
N GLY A 100 13.14 -23.00 10.58
CA GLY A 100 14.42 -23.71 10.74
C GLY A 100 14.69 -24.26 12.14
N ASP A 101 13.92 -23.88 13.16
CA ASP A 101 14.21 -24.19 14.57
C ASP A 101 13.28 -25.24 15.18
N GLU A 102 12.12 -25.52 14.58
CA GLU A 102 11.15 -26.50 15.13
C GLU A 102 11.49 -27.98 14.82
N GLY A 103 12.66 -28.27 14.24
CA GLY A 103 13.08 -29.63 13.84
C GLY A 103 14.25 -30.25 14.63
N LYS A 104 14.83 -29.56 15.63
CA LYS A 104 16.02 -30.05 16.36
C LYS A 104 15.84 -30.05 17.87
N ASN A 105 14.89 -30.85 18.36
CA ASN A 105 14.90 -31.28 19.76
C ASN A 105 14.54 -32.76 19.85
N SER A 106 15.51 -33.63 19.54
CA SER A 106 15.54 -35.01 20.05
C SER A 106 16.89 -35.68 19.73
N LEU A 107 17.65 -35.94 20.81
CA LEU A 107 18.62 -37.02 21.00
C LEU A 107 20.03 -36.92 20.35
N ASP A 108 20.97 -36.66 21.27
CA ASP A 108 22.20 -37.41 21.54
C ASP A 108 23.55 -36.74 21.17
N ARG A 109 24.35 -36.58 22.23
CA ARG A 109 25.69 -35.99 22.23
C ARG A 109 26.71 -37.13 22.25
N THR A 110 27.32 -37.43 21.10
CA THR A 110 28.70 -37.96 21.07
C THR A 110 29.43 -37.60 19.78
N ASN A 111 30.40 -36.70 19.93
CA ASN A 111 31.76 -36.67 19.37
C ASN A 111 32.04 -36.93 17.86
N ALA A 112 32.87 -36.02 17.33
CA ALA A 112 33.94 -36.18 16.32
C ALA A 112 33.71 -35.77 14.84
N LYS A 113 34.44 -34.69 14.50
CA LYS A 113 35.28 -34.44 13.30
C LYS A 113 34.64 -34.04 11.96
N ASN A 114 35.14 -32.90 11.47
CA ASN A 114 35.40 -32.43 10.09
C ASN A 114 34.42 -32.82 8.97
N GLY A 115 33.86 -31.78 8.33
CA GLY A 115 33.27 -31.87 6.99
C GLY A 115 32.57 -30.57 6.58
N ASP A 116 33.27 -29.76 5.77
CA ASP A 116 32.75 -28.89 4.70
C ASP A 116 31.49 -28.03 4.98
N ASN A 117 31.71 -26.81 5.48
CA ASN A 117 30.80 -25.69 5.23
C ASN A 117 31.01 -25.19 3.80
N LYS A 118 30.25 -25.73 2.84
CA LYS A 118 30.24 -25.23 1.45
C LYS A 118 28.83 -25.01 0.87
N ALA A 119 27.79 -25.19 1.70
CA ALA A 119 26.38 -25.10 1.28
C ALA A 119 25.60 -23.93 1.90
N LYS A 120 26.23 -23.10 2.77
CA LYS A 120 25.57 -21.94 3.38
C LYS A 120 25.80 -20.62 2.61
N ASP A 121 26.83 -20.56 1.77
CA ASP A 121 27.29 -19.28 1.19
C ASP A 121 26.56 -18.91 -0.11
N ALA A 122 26.05 -19.88 -0.89
CA ALA A 122 25.26 -19.58 -2.09
C ALA A 122 23.87 -18.99 -1.78
N SER A 123 23.37 -19.22 -0.55
CA SER A 123 22.05 -18.73 -0.12
C SER A 123 22.08 -17.28 0.35
N SER A 124 23.21 -16.74 0.83
CA SER A 124 23.27 -15.38 1.38
C SER A 124 23.30 -14.30 0.31
N THR A 125 24.06 -14.50 -0.77
CA THR A 125 24.15 -13.51 -1.86
C THR A 125 22.87 -13.44 -2.69
N SER A 126 22.23 -14.58 -2.98
CA SER A 126 20.92 -14.57 -3.64
C SER A 126 19.88 -13.76 -2.85
N LEU A 127 19.98 -13.71 -1.51
CA LEU A 127 19.07 -12.94 -0.66
C LEU A 127 19.36 -11.44 -0.68
N GLU A 128 20.63 -11.04 -0.72
CA GLU A 128 20.97 -9.62 -0.84
C GLU A 128 20.63 -9.09 -2.24
N ASP A 129 20.85 -9.88 -3.29
CA ASP A 129 20.44 -9.53 -4.65
C ASP A 129 18.92 -9.41 -4.78
N ASP A 130 18.17 -10.33 -4.17
CA ASP A 130 16.71 -10.25 -4.08
C ASP A 130 16.27 -8.95 -3.42
N ARG A 131 16.90 -8.60 -2.29
CA ARG A 131 16.62 -7.37 -1.55
C ARG A 131 16.92 -6.14 -2.38
N LEU A 132 18.09 -6.07 -3.00
CA LEU A 132 18.52 -4.93 -3.82
C LEU A 132 17.61 -4.76 -5.04
N ALA A 133 17.31 -5.82 -5.78
CA ALA A 133 16.42 -5.76 -6.93
C ALA A 133 15.00 -5.30 -6.54
N LEU A 134 14.47 -5.81 -5.42
CA LEU A 134 13.16 -5.40 -4.90
C LEU A 134 13.14 -3.93 -4.44
N GLU A 135 14.12 -3.52 -3.63
CA GLU A 135 14.14 -2.17 -3.06
C GLU A 135 14.39 -1.10 -4.14
N ILE A 136 15.31 -1.35 -5.09
CA ILE A 136 15.60 -0.41 -6.19
C ILE A 136 14.41 -0.32 -7.15
N SER A 137 13.82 -1.46 -7.55
CA SER A 137 12.64 -1.44 -8.42
C SER A 137 11.48 -0.68 -7.77
N ALA A 138 11.23 -0.87 -6.46
CA ALA A 138 10.20 -0.12 -5.76
C ALA A 138 10.44 1.39 -5.73
N LEU A 139 11.68 1.85 -5.60
CA LEU A 139 12.03 3.28 -5.60
C LEU A 139 11.95 3.92 -7.00
N LEU A 140 12.20 3.15 -8.06
CA LEU A 140 12.37 3.69 -9.41
C LEU A 140 11.27 3.31 -10.41
N HIS A 141 10.30 2.46 -10.05
CA HIS A 141 9.33 1.92 -11.01
C HIS A 141 8.52 2.95 -11.82
N ASP A 142 8.24 4.11 -11.22
CA ASP A 142 7.42 5.16 -11.84
C ASP A 142 8.24 6.26 -12.52
N ILE A 143 9.58 6.17 -12.51
CA ILE A 143 10.47 7.26 -12.96
C ILE A 143 10.41 7.52 -14.47
N ASP A 144 10.16 6.48 -15.27
CA ASP A 144 10.12 6.51 -16.74
C ASP A 144 8.68 6.33 -17.28
N ASP A 145 7.62 6.42 -16.45
CA ASP A 145 6.23 6.30 -16.94
C ASP A 145 5.89 7.45 -17.91
N SER A 146 5.46 7.05 -19.11
CA SER A 146 5.00 7.87 -20.23
C SER A 146 4.02 9.00 -19.88
N LYS A 147 3.28 8.88 -18.76
CA LYS A 147 2.37 9.93 -18.29
C LYS A 147 3.10 11.20 -17.82
N TYR A 148 4.41 11.14 -17.57
CA TYR A 148 5.18 12.21 -16.94
C TYR A 148 6.46 12.59 -17.71
N ALA A 149 6.84 11.84 -18.75
CA ALA A 149 7.93 12.21 -19.64
C ALA A 149 7.54 13.43 -20.49
N SER A 150 8.08 14.61 -20.13
CA SER A 150 7.77 15.89 -20.79
C SER A 150 8.27 16.02 -22.23
N SER A 151 9.08 15.07 -22.70
CA SER A 151 9.57 14.97 -24.08
C SER A 151 10.13 13.59 -24.33
N GLU A 152 10.08 13.13 -25.58
CA GLU A 152 10.67 11.86 -26.01
C GLU A 152 12.08 11.61 -25.43
N LYS A 153 12.27 10.44 -24.81
CA LYS A 153 13.55 9.73 -24.56
C LYS A 153 14.52 10.25 -23.48
N GLU A 154 14.05 10.79 -22.35
CA GLU A 154 14.88 10.64 -21.14
C GLU A 154 14.65 9.23 -20.58
N LYS A 155 15.74 8.45 -20.53
CA LYS A 155 15.74 7.11 -19.95
C LYS A 155 16.41 7.20 -18.59
N HIS A 156 15.64 7.62 -17.59
CA HIS A 156 16.18 7.91 -16.27
C HIS A 156 16.76 6.64 -15.62
N ILE A 157 16.18 5.46 -15.88
CA ILE A 157 16.73 4.19 -15.39
C ILE A 157 18.13 3.93 -15.97
N GLU A 158 18.36 4.17 -17.26
CA GLU A 158 19.70 4.00 -17.86
C GLU A 158 20.71 4.95 -17.21
N ARG A 159 20.34 6.23 -17.01
CA ARG A 159 21.18 7.23 -16.34
C ARG A 159 21.52 6.85 -14.89
N PHE A 160 20.56 6.28 -14.16
CA PHE A 160 20.79 5.79 -12.79
C PHE A 160 21.89 4.72 -12.76
N TRP A 161 21.82 3.73 -13.66
CA TRP A 161 22.82 2.66 -13.70
C TRP A 161 24.19 3.15 -14.16
N GLU A 162 24.27 4.09 -15.10
CA GLU A 162 25.53 4.75 -15.47
C GLU A 162 26.16 5.52 -14.30
N GLU A 163 25.36 6.07 -13.39
CA GLU A 163 25.84 6.72 -12.18
C GLU A 163 26.32 5.69 -11.14
N ALA A 164 25.57 4.59 -10.97
CA ALA A 164 25.97 3.49 -10.10
C ALA A 164 27.31 2.85 -10.54
N GLU A 165 27.52 2.66 -11.84
CA GLU A 165 28.75 2.12 -12.41
C GLU A 165 29.97 3.03 -12.23
N ARG A 166 29.78 4.34 -12.07
CA ARG A 166 30.85 5.31 -11.82
C ARG A 166 31.16 5.48 -10.34
N ASN A 167 30.32 4.97 -9.45
CA ASN A 167 30.48 5.14 -8.01
C ASN A 167 31.33 4.01 -7.41
N LYS A 168 32.56 4.34 -7.03
CA LYS A 168 33.52 3.39 -6.47
C LYS A 168 33.03 2.72 -5.18
N GLU A 169 32.35 3.44 -4.30
CA GLU A 169 31.85 2.91 -3.02
C GLU A 169 30.80 1.80 -3.26
N ILE A 170 29.92 2.01 -4.24
CA ILE A 170 28.92 1.00 -4.64
C ILE A 170 29.62 -0.25 -5.17
N LEU A 171 30.59 -0.08 -6.06
CA LEU A 171 31.33 -1.20 -6.64
C LEU A 171 32.10 -1.99 -5.57
N ASP A 172 32.82 -1.28 -4.70
CA ASP A 172 33.57 -1.88 -3.59
C ASP A 172 32.62 -2.66 -2.67
N THR A 173 31.46 -2.08 -2.30
CA THR A 173 30.45 -2.74 -1.44
C THR A 173 29.89 -4.01 -2.08
N ILE A 174 29.57 -3.98 -3.37
CA ILE A 174 29.05 -5.15 -4.10
C ILE A 174 30.14 -6.24 -4.23
N MET A 175 31.39 -5.85 -4.47
CA MET A 175 32.52 -6.77 -4.56
C MET A 175 32.88 -7.41 -3.21
N GLU A 176 32.61 -6.75 -2.09
CA GLU A 176 32.81 -7.27 -0.74
C GLU A 176 31.75 -8.29 -0.31
N GLN A 177 30.63 -8.42 -1.06
CA GLN A 177 29.63 -9.46 -0.82
C GLN A 177 30.23 -10.86 -1.02
N ASN A 178 29.71 -11.84 -0.28
CA ASN A 178 30.21 -13.22 -0.32
C ASN A 178 29.08 -14.24 -0.59
N PRO A 179 29.07 -14.89 -1.78
CA PRO A 179 29.91 -14.62 -2.97
C PRO A 179 29.67 -13.22 -3.58
N PRO A 180 30.63 -12.70 -4.36
CA PRO A 180 30.49 -11.42 -5.04
C PRO A 180 29.45 -11.50 -6.16
N THR A 181 28.54 -10.53 -6.20
CA THR A 181 27.57 -10.32 -7.29
C THR A 181 28.08 -9.27 -8.27
N SER A 182 27.52 -9.24 -9.48
CA SER A 182 27.72 -8.15 -10.43
C SER A 182 26.58 -7.13 -10.36
N LEU A 183 26.91 -5.84 -10.42
CA LEU A 183 25.95 -4.75 -10.59
C LEU A 183 25.05 -4.98 -11.81
N THR A 184 25.57 -5.59 -12.87
CA THR A 184 24.81 -5.97 -14.07
C THR A 184 23.67 -6.94 -13.75
N THR A 185 23.90 -7.92 -12.87
CA THR A 185 22.86 -8.88 -12.47
C THR A 185 21.74 -8.20 -11.70
N ILE A 186 22.07 -7.30 -10.79
CA ILE A 186 21.06 -6.52 -10.04
C ILE A 186 20.28 -5.62 -11.00
N ASN A 187 20.95 -5.01 -11.98
CA ASN A 187 20.31 -4.20 -13.02
C ASN A 187 19.31 -5.02 -13.84
N GLU A 188 19.74 -6.15 -14.44
CA GLU A 188 18.87 -7.00 -15.26
C GLU A 188 17.61 -7.45 -14.51
N ARG A 189 17.76 -7.82 -13.22
CA ARG A 189 16.64 -8.18 -12.35
C ARG A 189 15.72 -6.99 -12.07
N THR A 190 16.29 -5.84 -11.74
CA THR A 190 15.53 -4.60 -11.48
C THR A 190 14.72 -4.19 -12.71
N GLN A 191 15.34 -4.18 -13.90
CA GLN A 191 14.70 -3.86 -15.17
C GLN A 191 13.54 -4.83 -15.43
N PHE A 192 13.76 -6.13 -15.24
CA PHE A 192 12.71 -7.14 -15.38
C PHE A 192 11.51 -6.88 -14.46
N ILE A 193 11.76 -6.51 -13.20
CA ILE A 193 10.68 -6.19 -12.25
C ILE A 193 9.90 -4.96 -12.73
N ILE A 194 10.58 -3.87 -13.08
CA ILE A 194 9.96 -2.61 -13.51
C ILE A 194 9.10 -2.84 -14.76
N ASP A 195 9.63 -3.54 -15.77
CA ASP A 195 8.93 -3.81 -17.03
C ASP A 195 7.64 -4.63 -16.84
N ASN A 196 7.57 -5.44 -15.78
CA ASN A 196 6.44 -6.33 -15.49
C ASN A 196 5.58 -5.88 -14.30
N LEU A 197 5.90 -4.73 -13.68
CA LEU A 197 5.21 -4.27 -12.47
C LEU A 197 3.76 -3.85 -12.76
N SER A 198 3.53 -3.23 -13.92
CA SER A 198 2.23 -2.65 -14.29
C SER A 198 1.10 -3.68 -14.33
N TYR A 199 -0.03 -3.32 -13.73
CA TYR A 199 -1.27 -4.11 -13.77
C TYR A 199 -1.74 -4.41 -15.20
N HIS A 200 -1.53 -3.47 -16.13
CA HIS A 200 -1.92 -3.67 -17.52
C HIS A 200 -1.10 -4.79 -18.19
N THR A 201 0.19 -4.86 -17.87
CA THR A 201 1.09 -5.91 -18.37
C THR A 201 0.61 -7.30 -17.90
N GLU A 202 0.27 -7.45 -16.62
CA GLU A 202 -0.28 -8.70 -16.08
C GLU A 202 -1.64 -9.07 -16.70
N LEU A 203 -2.57 -8.09 -16.82
CA LEU A 203 -3.88 -8.36 -17.41
C LEU A 203 -3.79 -8.80 -18.86
N LYS A 204 -2.97 -8.11 -19.66
CA LYS A 204 -2.77 -8.45 -21.06
C LYS A 204 -2.21 -9.87 -21.20
N TYR A 205 -1.22 -10.21 -20.38
CA TYR A 205 -0.66 -11.56 -20.36
C TYR A 205 -1.73 -12.61 -20.01
N ASN A 206 -2.54 -12.37 -18.98
CA ASN A 206 -3.61 -13.29 -18.58
C ASN A 206 -4.78 -13.39 -19.59
N GLN A 207 -4.88 -12.45 -20.53
CA GLN A 207 -5.83 -12.54 -21.65
C GLN A 207 -5.25 -13.39 -22.79
N ASP A 208 -3.95 -13.25 -23.04
CA ASP A 208 -3.26 -13.92 -24.16
C ASP A 208 -2.92 -15.39 -23.85
N PHE A 209 -2.81 -15.76 -22.57
CA PHE A 209 -2.35 -17.08 -22.12
C PHE A 209 -3.32 -17.76 -21.14
N PRO A 210 -3.27 -19.11 -21.02
CA PRO A 210 -4.06 -19.85 -20.04
C PRO A 210 -3.82 -19.40 -18.59
N ALA A 211 -4.83 -19.60 -17.74
CA ALA A 211 -4.70 -19.31 -16.31
C ALA A 211 -3.56 -20.11 -15.66
N GLY A 212 -2.76 -19.46 -14.81
CA GLY A 212 -1.61 -20.05 -14.13
C GLY A 212 -0.28 -19.93 -14.88
N THR A 213 -0.30 -19.54 -16.16
CA THR A 213 0.93 -19.38 -16.96
C THR A 213 1.76 -18.20 -16.47
N TYR A 214 1.13 -17.10 -16.05
CA TYR A 214 1.84 -15.93 -15.53
C TYR A 214 2.68 -16.29 -14.29
N GLU A 215 2.11 -17.04 -13.37
CA GLU A 215 2.80 -17.55 -12.18
C GLU A 215 3.95 -18.50 -12.55
N ALA A 216 3.71 -19.42 -13.50
CA ALA A 216 4.66 -20.44 -13.88
C ALA A 216 5.85 -19.92 -14.70
N GLU A 217 5.67 -18.85 -15.48
CA GLU A 217 6.71 -18.33 -16.38
C GLU A 217 7.32 -17.02 -15.88
N ILE A 218 6.50 -16.06 -15.47
CA ILE A 218 6.95 -14.71 -15.14
C ILE A 218 7.39 -14.63 -13.68
N LEU A 219 6.52 -15.04 -12.75
CA LEU A 219 6.86 -14.99 -11.32
C LEU A 219 7.90 -16.05 -10.93
N ALA A 220 7.90 -17.21 -11.58
CA ALA A 220 8.92 -18.22 -11.36
C ALA A 220 10.31 -17.75 -11.79
N LYS A 221 10.39 -16.93 -12.85
CA LYS A 221 11.65 -16.34 -13.33
C LYS A 221 12.19 -15.29 -12.37
N GLU A 222 11.32 -14.42 -11.85
CA GLU A 222 11.70 -13.39 -10.87
C GLU A 222 10.68 -13.31 -9.72
N PRO A 223 10.92 -14.05 -8.61
CA PRO A 223 10.00 -14.07 -7.47
C PRO A 223 9.81 -12.71 -6.80
N MET A 224 10.78 -11.80 -6.89
CA MET A 224 10.67 -10.47 -6.28
C MET A 224 9.63 -9.59 -6.96
N LEU A 225 9.26 -9.89 -8.20
CA LEU A 225 8.17 -9.21 -8.89
C LEU A 225 6.85 -9.33 -8.11
N ALA A 226 6.57 -10.48 -7.49
CA ALA A 226 5.36 -10.65 -6.67
C ALA A 226 5.35 -9.69 -5.47
N TYR A 227 6.49 -9.47 -4.83
CA TYR A 227 6.64 -8.56 -3.70
C TYR A 227 6.51 -7.10 -4.13
N ALA A 228 7.10 -6.74 -5.26
CA ALA A 228 6.99 -5.39 -5.81
C ALA A 228 5.55 -5.06 -6.21
N GLN A 229 4.88 -5.98 -6.93
CA GLN A 229 3.47 -5.83 -7.32
C GLN A 229 2.53 -5.73 -6.13
N ASP A 230 2.76 -6.54 -5.10
CA ASP A 230 1.96 -6.48 -3.88
C ASP A 230 2.18 -5.15 -3.15
N ALA A 231 3.43 -4.67 -3.07
CA ALA A 231 3.75 -3.41 -2.42
C ALA A 231 3.05 -2.22 -3.10
N ASP A 232 3.06 -2.16 -4.43
CA ASP A 232 2.36 -1.15 -5.20
C ASP A 232 0.83 -1.20 -4.98
N ARG A 233 0.22 -2.39 -5.09
CA ARG A 233 -1.21 -2.58 -4.85
C ARG A 233 -1.63 -2.27 -3.42
N LEU A 234 -0.77 -2.57 -2.45
CA LEU A 234 -1.02 -2.27 -1.04
C LEU A 234 -1.10 -0.76 -0.80
N ASP A 235 -0.27 0.06 -1.47
CA ASP A 235 -0.33 1.52 -1.36
C ASP A 235 -1.65 2.11 -1.91
N ALA A 236 -2.32 1.40 -2.82
CA ALA A 236 -3.61 1.80 -3.36
C ALA A 236 -4.81 1.55 -2.42
N ILE A 237 -4.64 0.78 -1.33
CA ILE A 237 -5.72 0.43 -0.39
C ILE A 237 -5.44 0.90 1.05
N GLY A 238 -6.48 0.86 1.89
CA GLY A 238 -6.43 1.33 3.27
C GLY A 238 -6.57 2.85 3.37
N ALA A 239 -6.06 3.46 4.44
CA ALA A 239 -6.21 4.88 4.70
C ALA A 239 -5.63 5.78 3.59
N ILE A 240 -4.44 5.43 3.07
CA ILE A 240 -3.83 6.13 1.93
C ILE A 240 -4.70 5.96 0.68
N GLY A 241 -5.20 4.75 0.41
CA GLY A 241 -6.12 4.49 -0.69
C GLY A 241 -7.38 5.34 -0.63
N VAL A 242 -8.00 5.46 0.54
CA VAL A 242 -9.14 6.36 0.78
C VAL A 242 -8.77 7.80 0.44
N ALA A 243 -7.70 8.33 1.03
CA ALA A 243 -7.27 9.70 0.81
C ALA A 243 -6.99 9.99 -0.67
N ARG A 244 -6.21 9.14 -1.35
CA ARG A 244 -5.87 9.28 -2.77
C ARG A 244 -7.12 9.26 -3.65
N THR A 245 -8.09 8.40 -3.34
CA THR A 245 -9.32 8.26 -4.11
C THR A 245 -10.17 9.53 -4.05
N PHE A 246 -10.35 10.12 -2.87
CA PHE A 246 -11.09 11.38 -2.74
C PHE A 246 -10.33 12.60 -3.27
N CYS A 247 -9.01 12.66 -3.11
CA CYS A 247 -8.20 13.70 -3.75
C CYS A 247 -8.32 13.66 -5.28
N PHE A 248 -8.22 12.47 -5.88
CA PHE A 248 -8.37 12.27 -7.32
C PHE A 248 -9.81 12.55 -7.78
N GLY A 249 -10.82 12.12 -7.02
CA GLY A 249 -12.22 12.43 -7.28
C GLY A 249 -12.45 13.94 -7.33
N GLY A 250 -11.93 14.67 -6.34
CA GLY A 250 -11.97 16.14 -6.28
C GLY A 250 -11.26 16.82 -7.46
N SER A 251 -10.05 16.40 -7.80
CA SER A 251 -9.29 16.98 -8.93
C SER A 251 -9.97 16.74 -10.28
N ARG A 252 -10.75 15.67 -10.40
CA ARG A 252 -11.57 15.35 -11.59
C ARG A 252 -13.01 15.86 -11.51
N SER A 253 -13.35 16.68 -10.51
CA SER A 253 -14.71 17.20 -10.28
C SER A 253 -15.79 16.11 -10.25
N ARG A 254 -15.45 14.93 -9.72
CA ARG A 254 -16.38 13.82 -9.54
C ARG A 254 -17.19 14.03 -8.27
N ALA A 255 -18.45 13.59 -8.30
CA ALA A 255 -19.27 13.55 -7.10
C ALA A 255 -18.63 12.63 -6.05
N LEU A 256 -18.85 12.92 -4.76
CA LEU A 256 -18.40 12.05 -3.66
C LEU A 256 -19.10 10.68 -3.74
N TYR A 257 -20.41 10.70 -3.98
CA TYR A 257 -21.26 9.52 -4.08
C TYR A 257 -22.46 9.79 -5.01
N SER A 258 -23.19 8.72 -5.34
CA SER A 258 -24.50 8.75 -5.99
C SER A 258 -25.48 7.85 -5.24
N GLU A 259 -26.78 7.99 -5.50
CA GLU A 259 -27.80 7.07 -4.95
C GLU A 259 -27.52 5.60 -5.34
N GLU A 260 -26.94 5.37 -6.51
CA GLU A 260 -26.55 4.03 -6.95
C GLU A 260 -25.37 3.50 -6.11
N SER A 261 -24.31 4.31 -5.93
CA SER A 261 -23.12 3.86 -5.18
C SER A 261 -23.39 3.66 -3.68
N LEU A 262 -24.37 4.38 -3.12
CA LEU A 262 -24.85 4.14 -1.76
C LEU A 262 -25.55 2.78 -1.59
N ARG A 263 -26.15 2.24 -2.66
CA ARG A 263 -26.82 0.92 -2.66
C ARG A 263 -25.89 -0.25 -2.92
N LEU A 264 -24.68 0.00 -3.44
CA LEU A 264 -23.69 -1.03 -3.67
C LEU A 264 -23.29 -1.72 -2.35
N THR A 265 -22.92 -2.99 -2.46
CA THR A 265 -22.42 -3.81 -1.36
C THR A 265 -21.17 -4.55 -1.84
N GLU A 266 -20.45 -5.19 -0.93
CA GLU A 266 -19.27 -6.00 -1.26
C GLU A 266 -19.58 -7.15 -2.24
N THR A 267 -20.84 -7.58 -2.34
CA THR A 267 -21.26 -8.57 -3.35
C THR A 267 -21.38 -8.00 -4.76
N PHE A 268 -21.16 -6.70 -4.95
CA PHE A 268 -21.13 -6.10 -6.27
C PHE A 268 -19.93 -6.63 -7.05
N VAL A 269 -20.23 -7.26 -8.19
CA VAL A 269 -19.23 -7.71 -9.15
C VAL A 269 -19.26 -6.76 -10.33
N PRO A 270 -18.21 -5.95 -10.56
CA PRO A 270 -18.12 -5.10 -11.74
C PRO A 270 -18.07 -5.98 -13.00
N ASP A 271 -18.72 -5.55 -14.08
CA ASP A 271 -18.56 -6.21 -15.39
C ASP A 271 -17.08 -6.15 -15.80
N SER A 272 -16.49 -7.25 -16.30
CA SER A 272 -15.09 -7.29 -16.76
C SER A 272 -14.77 -6.20 -17.78
N LYS A 273 -15.76 -5.64 -18.48
CA LYS A 273 -15.61 -4.50 -19.40
C LYS A 273 -15.51 -3.12 -18.71
N MET A 274 -15.82 -2.99 -17.41
CA MET A 274 -15.65 -1.76 -16.63
C MET A 274 -14.18 -1.45 -16.31
N TYR A 275 -13.29 -2.45 -16.34
CA TYR A 275 -11.87 -2.30 -16.03
C TYR A 275 -11.03 -1.60 -17.11
N ASN A 276 -11.65 -0.96 -18.10
CA ASN A 276 -10.92 -0.13 -19.05
C ASN A 276 -10.60 1.23 -18.43
N HIS A 277 -9.34 1.40 -18.03
CA HIS A 277 -8.74 2.65 -17.55
C HIS A 277 -9.00 3.85 -18.48
N GLU A 278 -9.34 3.60 -19.76
CA GLU A 278 -9.71 4.61 -20.75
C GLU A 278 -11.01 5.37 -20.42
N ASN A 279 -11.95 4.76 -19.68
CA ASN A 279 -13.19 5.44 -19.28
C ASN A 279 -12.98 6.42 -18.11
N VAL A 280 -11.80 6.44 -17.49
CA VAL A 280 -11.45 7.36 -16.40
C VAL A 280 -11.05 8.73 -16.93
N HIS A 281 -10.66 8.86 -18.21
CA HIS A 281 -10.06 10.08 -18.75
C HIS A 281 -10.97 11.00 -19.56
N THR A 282 -12.18 10.60 -19.94
CA THR A 282 -12.97 11.42 -20.89
C THR A 282 -14.47 11.29 -20.65
N GLN A 283 -14.98 11.92 -19.58
CA GLN A 283 -16.35 12.43 -19.59
C GLN A 283 -16.40 13.82 -18.94
N SER A 284 -15.60 14.74 -19.47
CA SER A 284 -16.00 16.14 -19.46
C SER A 284 -17.09 16.33 -20.52
N LEU A 285 -18.30 16.67 -20.06
CA LEU A 285 -19.37 17.30 -20.85
C LEU A 285 -19.99 16.46 -21.99
N GLN A 286 -20.89 15.52 -21.65
CA GLN A 286 -22.04 15.16 -22.49
C GLN A 286 -23.02 14.25 -21.73
N GLN A 287 -23.82 14.81 -20.82
CA GLN A 287 -25.06 14.20 -20.37
C GLN A 287 -26.20 15.20 -20.49
N GLN A 288 -26.71 15.35 -21.72
CA GLN A 288 -28.08 15.75 -21.98
C GLN A 288 -28.59 14.83 -23.10
N ASN A 289 -29.74 14.22 -22.87
CA ASN A 289 -30.55 13.40 -23.77
C ASN A 289 -30.23 11.90 -23.79
N SER A 290 -31.02 11.12 -23.05
CA SER A 290 -32.00 10.20 -23.64
C SER A 290 -32.71 9.39 -22.57
N SER A 291 -34.03 9.54 -22.50
CA SER A 291 -34.97 8.78 -21.69
C SER A 291 -35.53 7.61 -22.51
N THR A 292 -35.11 6.36 -22.25
CA THR A 292 -35.92 5.13 -22.40
C THR A 292 -35.15 3.85 -22.03
N SER A 293 -35.90 2.93 -21.38
CA SER A 293 -35.73 1.47 -21.16
C SER A 293 -34.48 0.87 -20.49
N GLU A 294 -34.78 0.12 -19.42
CA GLU A 294 -34.26 -1.22 -19.09
C GLU A 294 -32.74 -1.45 -18.93
N ASN A 295 -32.33 -1.48 -17.65
CA ASN A 295 -31.38 -2.41 -17.04
C ASN A 295 -30.10 -2.76 -17.84
N THR A 296 -29.26 -1.77 -18.15
CA THR A 296 -27.88 -2.00 -18.59
C THR A 296 -26.92 -0.86 -18.19
N ASN A 297 -25.82 -1.22 -17.53
CA ASN A 297 -24.51 -0.55 -17.51
C ASN A 297 -24.46 0.99 -17.50
N LYS A 298 -24.72 1.59 -16.33
CA LYS A 298 -24.19 2.93 -16.05
C LYS A 298 -22.78 2.78 -15.46
N ASN A 299 -21.76 3.23 -16.18
CA ASN A 299 -20.45 3.50 -15.59
C ASN A 299 -20.66 4.51 -14.46
N LEU A 300 -20.45 4.10 -13.21
CA LEU A 300 -20.60 5.00 -12.08
C LEU A 300 -19.37 5.90 -12.04
N THR A 301 -19.60 7.20 -12.21
CA THR A 301 -18.51 8.18 -12.32
C THR A 301 -18.18 8.83 -10.98
N ASP A 302 -18.86 8.44 -9.89
CA ASP A 302 -18.63 8.98 -8.56
C ASP A 302 -17.49 8.30 -7.81
N THR A 303 -16.98 8.99 -6.80
CA THR A 303 -15.77 8.60 -6.07
C THR A 303 -15.99 7.35 -5.22
N LEU A 304 -17.17 7.21 -4.61
CA LEU A 304 -17.52 6.03 -3.81
C LEU A 304 -17.62 4.77 -4.66
N ALA A 305 -18.12 4.86 -5.90
CA ALA A 305 -18.18 3.72 -6.80
C ALA A 305 -16.79 3.11 -7.05
N HIS A 306 -15.74 3.93 -7.14
CA HIS A 306 -14.36 3.45 -7.38
C HIS A 306 -13.86 2.41 -6.35
N PHE A 307 -14.37 2.49 -5.11
CA PHE A 307 -14.05 1.49 -4.10
C PHE A 307 -14.53 0.10 -4.51
N TYR A 308 -15.76 -0.02 -4.98
CA TYR A 308 -16.38 -1.28 -5.39
C TYR A 308 -15.86 -1.76 -6.75
N GLU A 309 -15.58 -0.83 -7.66
CA GLU A 309 -15.10 -1.15 -9.00
C GLU A 309 -13.66 -1.67 -9.02
N LYS A 310 -12.83 -1.17 -8.10
CA LYS A 310 -11.39 -1.45 -8.13
C LYS A 310 -10.81 -1.81 -6.76
N LEU A 311 -10.90 -0.91 -5.78
CA LEU A 311 -10.06 -0.97 -4.59
C LEU A 311 -10.35 -2.19 -3.70
N LEU A 312 -11.63 -2.50 -3.50
CA LEU A 312 -12.07 -3.64 -2.69
C LEU A 312 -11.71 -4.99 -3.33
N MET A 313 -11.43 -5.02 -4.64
CA MET A 313 -11.00 -6.22 -5.37
C MET A 313 -9.49 -6.46 -5.28
N LEU A 314 -8.70 -5.48 -4.81
CA LEU A 314 -7.24 -5.59 -4.82
C LEU A 314 -6.72 -6.61 -3.80
N LYS A 315 -7.40 -6.80 -2.66
CA LYS A 315 -6.98 -7.79 -1.64
C LYS A 315 -6.85 -9.21 -2.19
N ASP A 316 -7.72 -9.59 -3.12
CA ASP A 316 -7.77 -10.93 -3.70
C ASP A 316 -6.72 -11.13 -4.79
N ARG A 317 -6.06 -10.05 -5.21
CA ARG A 317 -4.99 -10.02 -6.22
C ARG A 317 -3.59 -9.90 -5.60
N ILE A 318 -3.50 -9.95 -4.28
CA ILE A 318 -2.23 -9.96 -3.55
C ILE A 318 -1.66 -11.38 -3.56
N LYS A 319 -0.39 -11.50 -3.94
CA LYS A 319 0.27 -12.77 -4.26
C LYS A 319 0.91 -13.39 -3.01
N THR A 320 1.69 -12.60 -2.27
CA THR A 320 2.48 -12.99 -1.10
C THR A 320 1.60 -13.23 0.14
N THR A 321 2.04 -14.14 1.00
CA THR A 321 1.34 -14.47 2.25
C THR A 321 1.32 -13.28 3.21
N GLU A 322 2.46 -12.60 3.33
CA GLU A 322 2.67 -11.41 4.16
C GLU A 322 1.85 -10.23 3.64
N GLY A 323 1.76 -10.10 2.31
CA GLY A 323 0.94 -9.10 1.63
C GLY A 323 -0.53 -9.33 1.92
N LYS A 324 -1.03 -10.57 1.81
CA LYS A 324 -2.44 -10.90 2.08
C LYS A 324 -2.87 -10.49 3.48
N ALA A 325 -2.02 -10.72 4.49
CA ALA A 325 -2.29 -10.28 5.86
C ALA A 325 -2.41 -8.75 5.97
N MET A 326 -1.50 -8.01 5.32
CA MET A 326 -1.56 -6.54 5.29
C MET A 326 -2.78 -6.03 4.51
N ALA A 327 -3.12 -6.69 3.41
CA ALA A 327 -4.25 -6.33 2.56
C ALA A 327 -5.58 -6.52 3.29
N GLN A 328 -5.73 -7.61 4.05
CA GLN A 328 -6.92 -7.85 4.86
C GLN A 328 -7.17 -6.71 5.87
N GLN A 329 -6.12 -6.27 6.56
CA GLN A 329 -6.22 -5.15 7.51
C GLN A 329 -6.62 -3.85 6.80
N ARG A 330 -5.98 -3.53 5.67
CA ARG A 330 -6.28 -2.32 4.89
C ARG A 330 -7.68 -2.35 4.27
N HIS A 331 -8.11 -3.52 3.83
CA HIS A 331 -9.46 -3.77 3.31
C HIS A 331 -10.52 -3.53 4.38
N GLN A 332 -10.34 -4.10 5.58
CA GLN A 332 -11.27 -3.92 6.70
C GLN A 332 -11.46 -2.44 7.06
N PHE A 333 -10.37 -1.66 7.01
CA PHE A 333 -10.44 -0.22 7.22
C PHE A 333 -11.32 0.48 6.18
N MET A 334 -11.18 0.13 4.89
CA MET A 334 -11.99 0.72 3.82
C MET A 334 -13.47 0.37 3.97
N GLU A 335 -13.80 -0.88 4.31
CA GLU A 335 -15.19 -1.29 4.60
C GLU A 335 -15.77 -0.46 5.74
N THR A 336 -15.00 -0.28 6.82
CA THR A 336 -15.42 0.52 7.99
C THR A 336 -15.65 1.98 7.60
N PHE A 337 -14.73 2.56 6.83
CA PHE A 337 -14.85 3.92 6.31
C PHE A 337 -16.11 4.07 5.43
N ILE A 338 -16.35 3.14 4.51
CA ILE A 338 -17.52 3.15 3.63
C ILE A 338 -18.82 3.03 4.43
N ALA A 339 -18.87 2.13 5.42
CA ALA A 339 -20.03 1.95 6.28
C ALA A 339 -20.34 3.23 7.07
N GLN A 340 -19.32 3.85 7.67
CA GLN A 340 -19.43 5.13 8.36
C GLN A 340 -19.93 6.24 7.43
N LEU A 341 -19.32 6.38 6.25
CA LEU A 341 -19.73 7.36 5.23
C LEU A 341 -21.19 7.19 4.83
N LYS A 342 -21.65 5.94 4.63
CA LYS A 342 -23.04 5.66 4.28
C LYS A 342 -24.00 6.01 5.43
N GLY A 343 -23.64 5.70 6.67
CA GLY A 343 -24.44 6.06 7.85
C GLY A 343 -24.57 7.57 8.01
N GLU A 344 -23.47 8.32 7.86
CA GLU A 344 -23.46 9.79 7.91
C GLU A 344 -24.33 10.40 6.80
N VAL A 345 -24.21 9.90 5.56
CA VAL A 345 -25.02 10.39 4.42
C VAL A 345 -26.52 10.16 4.64
N ARG A 346 -26.90 9.09 5.34
CA ARG A 346 -28.29 8.78 5.67
C ARG A 346 -28.79 9.46 6.95
N GLY A 347 -27.91 10.10 7.73
CA GLY A 347 -28.24 10.68 9.03
C GLY A 347 -28.49 9.64 10.12
N GLU A 348 -27.84 8.48 10.04
CA GLU A 348 -28.00 7.35 10.96
C GLU A 348 -27.00 7.40 12.15
N LEU A 349 -26.04 8.34 12.15
CA LEU A 349 -24.93 8.44 13.12
C LEU A 349 -24.82 9.81 13.79
#